data_AF-A0A3M1ITK6-F1
#
_entry.id   AF-A0A3M1ITK6-F1
#
_cell.length_a   1.000
_cell.length_b   1.000
_cell.length_c   1.000
_cell.angle_alpha   90.00
_cell.angle_beta   90.00
_cell.angle_gamma   90.00
#
_symmetry.space_group_name_H-M   'P 1'
#
loop_
_entity.id
_entity.type
_entity.pdbx_description
1 polymer ?
#
loop_
_entity_poly.entity_id
_entity_poly.type
_entity_poly.pdbx_seq_one_letter_code
_entity_poly.pdbx_strand_id
1 'polypeptide(L)'
;LYGSPVLQLLRETTIRQVWQTWHSGGYVGRHTTSEMFTLLQPLEHAKKLRELPLLLVYSCRDTLAPPWHAAEIQAVRQANTDLVMCRRPSHVMLSLLPAVGDAVARWLLGQLLE
;
A
#
# COMPACT_ATOMS: atom_id res chain seq x y z
N LEU A 1 20.88 3.63 -1.95
CA LEU A 1 19.60 4.21 -2.41
C LEU A 1 18.55 3.10 -2.41
N TYR A 2 17.86 2.95 -1.28
CA TYR A 2 16.89 1.87 -1.05
C TYR A 2 15.55 2.27 -1.69
N GLY A 3 15.39 1.98 -2.98
CA GLY A 3 14.08 2.05 -3.62
C GLY A 3 13.19 0.91 -3.10
N SER A 4 11.93 1.20 -2.79
CA SER A 4 10.94 0.19 -2.41
C SER A 4 10.93 -0.95 -3.44
N PRO A 5 10.98 -2.24 -3.03
CA PRO A 5 10.89 -3.39 -3.93
C PRO A 5 9.65 -3.33 -4.84
N VAL A 6 8.58 -2.68 -4.38
CA VAL A 6 7.37 -2.42 -5.16
C VAL A 6 7.65 -1.49 -6.35
N LEU A 7 8.49 -0.46 -6.18
CA LEU A 7 8.89 0.42 -7.27
C LEU A 7 9.81 -0.27 -8.27
N GLN A 8 10.59 -1.27 -7.82
CA GLN A 8 11.36 -2.13 -8.72
C GLN A 8 10.48 -3.13 -9.49
N LEU A 9 9.42 -3.66 -8.86
CA LEU A 9 8.42 -4.51 -9.50
C LEU A 9 7.61 -3.80 -10.60
N LEU A 10 7.47 -2.47 -10.52
CA LEU A 10 6.74 -1.66 -11.51
C LEU A 10 7.57 -1.28 -12.75
N ARG A 11 8.91 -1.41 -12.71
CA ARG A 11 9.70 -1.46 -13.94
C ARG A 11 9.47 -2.82 -14.57
N GLU A 12 9.39 -2.90 -15.90
CA GLU A 12 9.19 -4.09 -16.74
C GLU A 12 10.08 -5.30 -16.32
N THR A 13 9.73 -5.93 -15.21
CA THR A 13 10.53 -6.95 -14.55
C THR A 13 9.73 -8.23 -14.63
N THR A 14 10.24 -9.17 -15.40
CA THR A 14 9.61 -10.48 -15.54
C THR A 14 9.62 -11.21 -14.20
N ILE A 15 8.64 -12.09 -13.97
CA ILE A 15 8.57 -12.96 -12.77
C ILE A 15 9.89 -13.70 -12.54
N ARG A 16 10.59 -14.08 -13.62
CA ARG A 16 11.91 -14.72 -13.56
C ARG A 16 12.99 -13.81 -13.00
N GLN A 17 12.99 -12.52 -13.36
CA GLN A 17 13.94 -11.53 -12.85
C GLN A 17 13.66 -11.19 -11.38
N VAL A 18 12.39 -11.17 -10.96
CA VAL A 18 12.02 -11.06 -9.53
C VAL A 18 12.57 -12.25 -8.75
N TRP A 19 12.34 -13.47 -9.25
CA TRP A 19 12.84 -14.69 -8.63
C TRP A 19 14.36 -14.71 -8.54
N GLN A 20 15.05 -14.39 -9.63
CA GLN A 20 16.52 -14.29 -9.64
C GLN A 20 17.01 -13.21 -8.69
N THR A 21 16.38 -12.04 -8.63
CA THR A 21 16.78 -10.97 -7.69
C THR A 21 16.65 -11.41 -6.24
N TRP A 22 15.62 -12.19 -5.89
CA TRP A 22 15.47 -12.80 -4.57
C TRP A 22 16.51 -13.90 -4.27
N HIS A 23 17.05 -14.59 -5.27
CA HIS A 23 17.99 -15.70 -5.08
C HIS A 23 19.47 -15.30 -5.23
N SER A 24 19.79 -14.29 -6.06
CA SER A 24 21.17 -13.90 -6.42
C SER A 24 21.53 -12.47 -6.03
N GLY A 25 20.56 -11.58 -5.83
CA GLY A 25 20.80 -10.27 -5.24
C GLY A 25 20.97 -10.48 -3.74
N GLY A 26 22.09 -10.07 -3.16
CA GLY A 26 22.39 -10.16 -1.72
C GLY A 26 21.44 -9.39 -0.78
N TYR A 27 20.13 -9.42 -1.04
CA TYR A 27 19.08 -9.04 -0.12
C TYR A 27 19.01 -10.08 0.99
N VAL A 28 19.93 -9.96 1.95
CA VAL A 28 19.73 -10.49 3.30
C VAL A 28 18.64 -9.62 3.92
N GLY A 29 17.39 -9.87 3.55
CA GLY A 29 16.24 -9.24 4.16
C GLY A 29 16.19 -9.68 5.62
N ARG A 30 16.87 -8.94 6.51
CA ARG A 30 16.83 -9.18 7.96
C ARG A 30 15.41 -9.03 8.52
N HIS A 31 14.53 -8.37 7.77
CA HIS A 31 13.15 -8.13 8.14
C HIS A 31 12.20 -8.49 6.98
N THR A 32 11.24 -9.36 7.29
CA THR A 32 10.04 -9.66 6.52
C THR A 32 9.14 -8.43 6.39
N THR A 33 8.22 -8.43 5.43
CA THR A 33 7.20 -7.37 5.30
C THR A 33 6.40 -7.19 6.58
N SER A 34 6.09 -8.27 7.29
CA SER A 34 5.42 -8.23 8.59
C SER A 34 6.26 -7.50 9.65
N GLU A 35 7.55 -7.83 9.76
CA GLU A 35 8.46 -7.17 10.71
C GLU A 35 8.62 -5.67 10.40
N MET A 36 8.72 -5.32 9.12
CA MET A 36 8.71 -3.92 8.68
C MET A 36 7.41 -3.21 9.06
N PHE A 37 6.27 -3.88 8.92
CA PHE A 37 4.96 -3.31 9.29
C PHE A 37 4.86 -3.07 10.80
N THR A 38 5.37 -3.99 11.62
CA THR A 38 5.45 -3.83 13.07
C THR A 38 6.38 -2.70 13.48
N LEU A 39 7.57 -2.60 12.87
CA LEU A 39 8.56 -1.57 13.19
C LEU A 39 8.10 -0.16 12.79
N LEU A 40 7.48 -0.04 11.62
CA LEU A 40 7.07 1.25 11.06
C LEU A 40 5.71 1.71 11.56
N GLN A 41 4.88 0.84 12.14
CA GLN A 41 3.57 1.19 12.70
C GLN A 41 2.73 2.12 11.78
N PRO A 42 2.54 1.77 10.50
CA PRO A 42 1.96 2.68 9.51
C PRO A 42 0.53 3.14 9.85
N LEU A 43 -0.23 2.34 10.58
CA LEU A 43 -1.55 2.70 11.11
C LEU A 43 -1.47 3.97 11.99
N GLU A 44 -0.52 4.00 12.92
CA GLU A 44 -0.35 5.12 13.85
C GLU A 44 0.14 6.38 13.13
N HIS A 45 0.96 6.23 12.09
CA HIS A 45 1.33 7.36 11.25
C HIS A 45 0.14 7.88 10.44
N ALA A 46 -0.66 7.00 9.83
CA ALA A 46 -1.83 7.40 9.06
C ALA A 46 -2.87 8.15 9.90
N LYS A 47 -3.07 7.75 11.16
CA LYS A 47 -3.94 8.46 12.13
C LYS A 47 -3.45 9.88 12.46
N LYS A 48 -2.15 10.15 12.35
CA LYS A 48 -1.53 11.45 12.68
C LYS A 48 -1.57 12.46 11.53
N LEU A 49 -1.81 12.03 10.30
CA LEU A 49 -1.92 12.91 9.13
C LEU A 49 -3.25 13.68 9.20
N ARG A 50 -3.35 14.80 9.92
CA ARG A 50 -4.65 15.45 10.18
C ARG A 50 -5.17 16.30 9.02
N GLU A 51 -4.28 17.00 8.33
CA GLU A 51 -4.67 18.11 7.45
C GLU A 51 -4.71 17.73 5.95
N LEU A 52 -4.09 16.61 5.58
CA LEU A 52 -3.96 16.21 4.17
C LEU A 52 -5.10 15.29 3.74
N PRO A 53 -5.76 15.50 2.60
CA PRO A 53 -6.72 14.52 2.08
C PRO A 53 -6.05 13.16 1.91
N LEU A 54 -6.75 12.08 2.28
CA LEU A 54 -6.20 10.73 2.25
C LEU A 54 -7.11 9.75 1.52
N LEU A 55 -6.56 9.05 0.54
CA LEU A 55 -7.14 7.86 -0.03
C LEU A 55 -6.61 6.61 0.68
N LEU A 56 -7.51 5.85 1.28
CA LEU A 56 -7.24 4.52 1.82
C LEU A 56 -7.60 3.47 0.78
N VAL A 57 -6.64 2.62 0.42
CA VAL A 57 -6.88 1.47 -0.45
C VAL A 57 -6.55 0.20 0.31
N TYR A 58 -7.56 -0.67 0.48
CA TYR A 58 -7.43 -1.88 1.29
C TYR A 58 -7.95 -3.12 0.57
N SER A 59 -7.41 -4.28 0.93
CA SER A 59 -8.00 -5.56 0.56
C SER A 59 -8.78 -6.18 1.73
N CYS A 60 -9.93 -6.78 1.42
CA CYS A 60 -10.70 -7.57 2.39
C CYS A 60 -9.95 -8.82 2.90
N ARG A 61 -8.93 -9.28 2.17
CA ARG A 61 -8.15 -10.49 2.50
C ARG A 61 -6.74 -10.16 2.97
N ASP A 62 -6.49 -8.90 3.31
CA ASP A 62 -5.19 -8.46 3.78
C ASP A 62 -4.94 -8.93 5.21
N THR A 63 -3.85 -9.66 5.43
CA THR A 63 -3.42 -10.11 6.76
C THR A 63 -2.29 -9.26 7.34
N LEU A 64 -1.68 -8.39 6.54
CA LEU A 64 -0.59 -7.49 6.96
C LEU A 64 -1.15 -6.12 7.37
N ALA A 65 -2.06 -5.58 6.56
CA ALA A 65 -2.83 -4.37 6.85
C ALA A 65 -4.33 -4.69 6.77
N PRO A 66 -4.91 -5.34 7.81
CA PRO A 66 -6.29 -5.75 7.79
C PRO A 66 -7.29 -4.61 7.50
N PRO A 67 -8.44 -4.91 6.89
CA PRO A 67 -9.41 -3.89 6.49
C PRO A 67 -10.00 -3.09 7.66
N TRP A 68 -9.97 -3.61 8.89
CA TRP A 68 -10.41 -2.86 10.07
C TRP A 68 -9.50 -1.66 10.40
N HIS A 69 -8.24 -1.64 9.93
CA HIS A 69 -7.38 -0.46 10.03
C HIS A 69 -8.00 0.77 9.38
N ALA A 70 -8.71 0.58 8.25
CA ALA A 70 -9.36 1.69 7.56
C ALA A 70 -10.41 2.36 8.45
N ALA A 71 -11.22 1.56 9.15
CA ALA A 71 -12.22 2.05 10.08
C ALA A 71 -11.58 2.83 11.24
N GLU A 72 -10.46 2.37 11.77
CA GLU A 72 -9.73 3.11 12.82
C GLU A 72 -9.19 4.46 12.33
N ILE A 73 -8.66 4.51 11.11
CA ILE A 73 -8.18 5.77 10.53
C ILE A 73 -9.36 6.72 10.30
N GLN A 74 -10.45 6.25 9.71
CA GLN A 74 -11.64 7.05 9.45
C GLN A 74 -12.29 7.56 10.74
N ALA A 75 -12.29 6.76 11.82
CA ALA A 75 -12.82 7.17 13.11
C ALA A 75 -12.10 8.41 13.70
N VAL A 76 -10.80 8.54 13.46
CA VAL A 76 -9.98 9.67 13.94
C VAL A 76 -10.00 10.85 12.96
N ARG A 77 -10.21 10.59 11.67
CA ARG A 77 -9.99 11.59 10.61
C ARG A 77 -11.24 12.15 9.94
N GLN A 78 -12.37 11.45 10.04
CA GLN A 78 -13.77 11.72 9.63
C GLN A 78 -14.06 12.60 8.39
N ALA A 79 -13.45 13.76 8.20
CA ALA A 79 -13.78 14.73 7.15
C ALA A 79 -13.02 14.53 5.83
N ASN A 80 -11.80 13.97 5.84
CA ASN A 80 -10.90 14.01 4.67
C ASN A 80 -10.33 12.62 4.33
N THR A 81 -11.17 11.58 4.28
CA THR A 81 -10.69 10.22 4.04
C THR A 81 -11.63 9.40 3.17
N ASP A 82 -11.17 9.12 1.95
CA ASP A 82 -11.84 8.23 1.01
C ASP A 82 -11.35 6.79 1.19
N LEU A 83 -12.23 5.81 0.90
CA LEU A 83 -11.92 4.39 1.06
C LEU A 83 -12.27 3.59 -0.19
N VAL A 84 -11.30 2.84 -0.69
CA VAL A 84 -11.44 1.86 -1.76
C VAL A 84 -11.18 0.46 -1.21
N MET A 85 -12.22 -0.37 -1.19
CA MET A 85 -12.15 -1.76 -0.75
C MET A 85 -12.09 -2.75 -1.91
N CYS A 86 -11.04 -3.56 -1.95
CA CYS A 86 -10.84 -4.62 -2.94
C CYS A 86 -11.11 -6.00 -2.34
N ARG A 87 -11.95 -6.82 -2.98
CA ARG A 87 -12.41 -8.10 -2.38
C ARG A 87 -11.43 -9.26 -2.47
N ARG A 88 -10.57 -9.29 -3.50
CA ARG A 88 -9.81 -10.49 -3.90
C ARG A 88 -8.30 -10.48 -3.65
N PRO A 89 -7.54 -9.37 -3.83
CA PRO A 89 -6.08 -9.45 -3.83
C PRO A 89 -5.53 -9.71 -2.41
N SER A 90 -4.32 -10.24 -2.30
CA SER A 90 -3.54 -10.15 -1.06
C SER A 90 -2.87 -8.77 -0.96
N HIS A 91 -2.27 -8.43 0.20
CA HIS A 91 -1.57 -7.16 0.43
C HIS A 91 -0.66 -6.75 -0.74
N VAL A 92 0.21 -7.68 -1.19
CA VAL A 92 1.22 -7.42 -2.24
C VAL A 92 0.58 -7.27 -3.63
N MET A 93 -0.55 -7.94 -3.87
CA MET A 93 -1.22 -7.91 -5.18
C MET A 93 -2.16 -6.71 -5.34
N LEU A 94 -2.45 -5.99 -4.25
CA LEU A 94 -3.38 -4.86 -4.26
C LEU A 94 -2.92 -3.74 -5.20
N SER A 95 -1.62 -3.40 -5.16
CA SER A 95 -1.02 -2.36 -6.02
C SER A 95 -0.94 -2.74 -7.49
N LEU A 96 -1.10 -4.03 -7.83
CA LEU A 96 -1.04 -4.51 -9.21
C LEU A 96 -2.42 -4.56 -9.89
N LEU A 97 -3.50 -4.29 -9.16
CA LEU A 97 -4.83 -4.30 -9.75
C LEU A 97 -5.06 -3.03 -10.59
N PRO A 98 -5.44 -3.16 -11.88
CA PRO A 98 -5.75 -2.00 -12.72
C PRO A 98 -6.82 -1.09 -12.10
N ALA A 99 -7.85 -1.69 -11.50
CA ALA A 99 -8.92 -0.96 -10.82
C ALA A 99 -8.44 -0.10 -9.65
N VAL A 100 -7.36 -0.52 -8.97
CA VAL A 100 -6.72 0.30 -7.91
C VAL A 100 -5.98 1.47 -8.53
N GLY A 101 -5.21 1.24 -9.59
CA GLY A 101 -4.55 2.31 -10.35
C GLY A 101 -5.54 3.37 -10.84
N ASP A 102 -6.65 2.93 -11.45
CA ASP A 102 -7.71 3.82 -11.91
C ASP A 102 -8.36 4.61 -10.76
N ALA A 103 -8.58 3.97 -9.61
CA ALA A 103 -9.16 4.63 -8.45
C ALA A 103 -8.22 5.71 -7.89
N VAL A 104 -6.93 5.41 -7.78
CA VAL A 104 -5.90 6.37 -7.35
C VAL A 104 -5.80 7.53 -8.34
N ALA A 105 -5.76 7.25 -9.65
CA ALA A 105 -5.67 8.28 -10.67
C ALA A 105 -6.88 9.23 -10.65
N ARG A 106 -8.10 8.68 -10.55
CA ARG A 106 -9.33 9.49 -10.45
C ARG A 106 -9.35 10.32 -9.18
N TRP A 107 -8.95 9.75 -8.05
CA TRP A 107 -8.90 10.47 -6.79
C TRP A 107 -7.91 11.64 -6.84
N LEU A 108 -6.67 11.39 -7.31
CA LEU A 108 -5.66 12.44 -7.47
C LEU A 108 -6.13 13.54 -8.42
N LEU A 109 -6.79 13.19 -9.52
CA LEU A 109 -7.36 14.17 -10.44
C LEU A 109 -8.41 15.05 -9.74
N GLY A 110 -9.27 14.47 -8.91
CA GLY A 110 -10.24 15.22 -8.10
C GLY A 110 -9.56 16.21 -7.16
N GLN A 111 -8.49 15.78 -6.46
CA GLN A 111 -7.75 16.64 -5.54
C GLN A 111 -6.97 17.78 -6.21
N LEU A 112 -6.67 17.68 -7.51
CA LEU A 112 -5.96 18.72 -8.27
C LEU A 112 -6.90 19.78 -8.87
N LEU A 113 -8.18 19.46 -9.00
CA LEU A 113 -9.18 20.33 -9.61
C LEU A 113 -9.98 21.15 -8.58
N GLU A 114 -9.76 20.90 -7.29
CA GLU A 114 -10.28 21.66 -6.13
C GLU A 114 -9.25 22.68 -5.64
#